data_AF-A0A1F8LW11-F1
#
_entry.id   AF-A0A1F8LW11-F1
#
_cell.length_a   1.000
_cell.length_b   1.000
_cell.length_c   1.000
_cell.angle_alpha   90.00
_cell.angle_beta   90.00
_cell.angle_gamma   90.00
#
_symmetry.space_group_name_H-M   'P 1'
#
loop_
_entity.id
_entity.type
_entity.pdbx_description
1 polymer ?
#
loop_
_entity_poly.entity_id
_entity_poly.type
_entity_poly.pdbx_seq_one_letter_code
_entity_poly.pdbx_strand_id
1 'polypeptide(L)'
;MARFNDVEIIVDSVMKNECPRGYKVGDRWFVKGGNTPRTEICASAYNSIAPALRVLCMGGKHPWDTEDGSTLAMCPDSNVGLIFKLKKVEAE
;
A
#
# COMPACT_ATOMS: atom_id res chain seq x y z
N MET A 1 12.70 17.41 -13.30
CA MET A 1 11.53 17.07 -12.44
C MET A 1 11.78 15.70 -11.84
N ALA A 2 11.49 15.47 -10.56
CA ALA A 2 11.59 14.12 -9.99
C ALA A 2 10.57 13.20 -10.68
N ARG A 3 11.01 12.03 -11.17
CA ARG A 3 10.13 11.03 -11.78
C ARG A 3 9.70 10.06 -10.69
N PHE A 4 8.43 10.12 -10.31
CA PHE A 4 7.84 9.19 -9.35
C PHE A 4 7.40 7.92 -10.08
N ASN A 5 7.66 6.76 -9.47
CA ASN A 5 7.04 5.51 -9.89
C ASN A 5 5.61 5.46 -9.36
N ASP A 6 4.75 4.86 -10.16
CA ASP A 6 3.39 4.55 -9.74
C ASP A 6 3.42 3.30 -8.85
N VAL A 7 2.57 3.28 -7.83
CA VAL A 7 2.50 2.17 -6.86
C VAL A 7 1.05 1.75 -6.68
N GLU A 8 0.80 0.45 -6.81
CA GLU A 8 -0.47 -0.19 -6.50
C GLU A 8 -0.47 -0.64 -5.04
N ILE A 9 -1.55 -0.31 -4.31
CA ILE A 9 -1.83 -0.77 -2.96
C ILE A 9 -2.90 -1.84 -3.09
N ILE A 10 -2.66 -3.03 -2.58
CA ILE A 10 -3.58 -4.17 -2.65
C ILE A 10 -3.84 -4.66 -1.23
N VAL A 11 -5.09 -4.95 -0.87
CA VAL A 11 -5.36 -5.73 0.35
C VAL A 11 -4.92 -7.17 0.09
N ASP A 12 -3.87 -7.59 0.78
CA ASP A 12 -3.29 -8.93 0.62
C ASP A 12 -4.01 -9.95 1.49
N SER A 13 -4.23 -9.62 2.77
CA SER A 13 -4.79 -10.54 3.75
C SER A 13 -5.42 -9.83 4.94
N VAL A 14 -6.34 -10.51 5.62
CA VAL A 14 -6.98 -10.05 6.86
C VAL A 14 -6.78 -11.14 7.92
N MET A 15 -6.04 -10.82 8.98
CA MET A 15 -5.53 -11.84 9.91
C MET A 15 -6.41 -12.11 11.13
N LYS A 16 -7.21 -11.12 11.57
CA LYS A 16 -7.97 -11.21 12.82
C LYS A 16 -9.47 -11.03 12.59
N ASN A 17 -9.90 -9.78 12.52
CA ASN A 17 -11.31 -9.41 12.40
C ASN A 17 -11.54 -8.64 11.11
N GLU A 18 -12.81 -8.51 10.74
CA GLU A 18 -13.21 -7.72 9.58
C GLU A 18 -12.85 -6.24 9.73
N CYS A 19 -12.51 -5.60 8.61
CA CYS A 19 -12.23 -4.17 8.60
C CYS A 19 -13.55 -3.39 8.75
N PRO A 20 -13.66 -2.43 9.69
CA PRO A 20 -14.86 -1.59 9.84
C PRO A 20 -15.18 -0.73 8.60
N ARG A 21 -14.20 -0.52 7.72
CA ARG A 21 -14.38 0.16 6.42
C ARG A 21 -14.85 -0.78 5.30
N GLY A 22 -15.01 -2.06 5.59
CA GLY A 22 -15.49 -3.06 4.63
C GLY A 22 -14.46 -3.50 3.59
N TYR A 23 -13.17 -3.21 3.79
CA TYR A 23 -12.11 -3.63 2.88
C TYR A 23 -11.95 -5.14 2.84
N LYS A 24 -11.79 -5.68 1.64
CA LYS A 24 -11.69 -7.11 1.33
C LYS A 24 -10.39 -7.41 0.60
N VAL A 25 -9.92 -8.65 0.72
CA VAL A 25 -8.77 -9.14 -0.03
C VAL A 25 -8.98 -8.89 -1.53
N GLY A 26 -7.97 -8.30 -2.17
CA GLY A 26 -8.00 -7.92 -3.58
C GLY A 26 -8.49 -6.49 -3.85
N ASP A 27 -9.00 -5.75 -2.87
CA ASP A 27 -9.29 -4.31 -3.02
C ASP A 27 -8.02 -3.54 -3.36
N ARG A 28 -8.13 -2.55 -4.26
CA ARG A 28 -6.97 -1.87 -4.83
C ARG A 28 -7.09 -0.35 -4.88
N TRP A 29 -5.94 0.30 -4.71
CA TRP A 29 -5.75 1.74 -4.88
C TRP A 29 -4.48 2.01 -5.67
N PHE A 30 -4.46 3.12 -6.40
CA PHE A 30 -3.30 3.53 -7.19
C PHE A 30 -2.77 4.88 -6.70
N VAL A 31 -1.48 4.91 -6.40
CA VAL A 31 -0.69 6.12 -6.15
C VAL A 31 -0.01 6.48 -7.46
N LYS A 32 -0.50 7.52 -8.13
CA LYS A 32 0.00 7.96 -9.45
C LYS A 32 0.74 9.28 -9.35
N GLY A 33 1.97 9.33 -9.88
CA GLY A 33 2.79 10.54 -9.90
C GLY A 33 3.06 11.14 -8.51
N GLY A 34 3.10 10.31 -7.47
CA GLY A 34 3.30 10.74 -6.08
C GLY A 34 2.08 11.37 -5.40
N ASN A 35 0.90 11.33 -6.02
CA ASN A 35 -0.35 11.80 -5.42
C ASN A 35 -1.00 10.70 -4.57
N THR A 36 -1.68 11.09 -3.51
CA THR A 36 -2.55 10.19 -2.74
C THR A 36 -3.61 9.54 -3.65
N PRO A 37 -4.07 8.32 -3.37
CA PRO A 37 -5.12 7.69 -4.17
C PRO A 37 -6.38 8.56 -4.28
N ARG A 38 -7.05 8.52 -5.44
CA ARG A 38 -8.28 9.29 -5.69
C ARG A 38 -9.51 8.72 -4.99
N THR A 39 -9.51 7.43 -4.69
CA THR A 39 -10.57 6.75 -3.94
C THR A 39 -10.30 6.82 -2.43
N GLU A 40 -11.37 6.78 -1.63
CA GLU A 40 -11.30 6.94 -0.17
C GLU A 40 -10.64 5.72 0.51
N ILE A 41 -9.31 5.69 0.49
CA ILE A 41 -8.53 4.86 1.40
C ILE A 41 -8.63 5.42 2.82
N CYS A 42 -8.72 4.54 3.81
CA CYS A 42 -8.77 4.91 5.22
C CYS A 42 -7.55 5.74 5.58
N ALA A 43 -7.75 6.94 6.13
CA ALA A 43 -6.67 7.86 6.47
C ALA A 43 -5.63 7.24 7.42
N SER A 44 -6.07 6.44 8.39
CA SER A 44 -5.17 5.74 9.32
C SER A 44 -4.33 4.68 8.63
N ALA A 45 -4.94 3.90 7.74
CA ALA A 45 -4.24 2.91 6.92
C ALA A 45 -3.21 3.59 6.00
N TYR A 46 -3.62 4.66 5.32
CA TYR A 46 -2.74 5.44 4.45
C TYR A 46 -1.54 6.00 5.20
N ASN A 47 -1.76 6.62 6.37
CA ASN A 47 -0.67 7.13 7.19
C ASN A 47 0.34 6.04 7.60
N SER A 48 -0.15 4.83 7.93
CA SER A 48 0.71 3.68 8.28
C SER A 48 1.59 3.22 7.11
N ILE A 49 1.02 3.16 5.90
CA ILE A 49 1.76 2.66 4.72
C ILE A 49 2.54 3.74 3.97
N ALA A 50 2.29 5.03 4.26
CA ALA A 50 2.89 6.17 3.55
C ALA A 50 4.43 6.16 3.50
N PRO A 51 5.17 5.79 4.56
CA PRO A 51 6.63 5.71 4.51
C PRO A 51 7.12 4.67 3.49
N ALA A 52 6.53 3.47 3.50
CA ALA A 52 6.88 2.40 2.57
C ALA A 52 6.49 2.77 1.13
N LEU A 53 5.29 3.34 0.93
CA LEU A 53 4.86 3.89 -0.34
C LEU A 53 5.87 4.91 -0.88
N ARG A 54 6.36 5.81 -0.04
CA ARG A 54 7.30 6.86 -0.44
C ARG A 54 8.61 6.28 -0.95
N VAL A 55 9.14 5.25 -0.29
CA VAL A 55 10.36 4.55 -0.74
C VAL A 55 10.14 3.96 -2.14
N LEU A 56 9.03 3.25 -2.36
CA LEU A 56 8.72 2.65 -3.66
C LEU A 56 8.47 3.69 -4.76
N CYS A 57 7.73 4.76 -4.45
CA CYS A 57 7.51 5.89 -5.37
C CYS A 57 8.83 6.53 -5.83
N MET A 58 9.87 6.50 -4.99
CA MET A 58 11.21 7.01 -5.31
C MET A 58 12.12 5.97 -5.96
N GLY A 59 11.63 4.76 -6.23
CA GLY A 59 12.40 3.68 -6.84
C GLY A 59 13.34 2.98 -5.85
N GLY A 60 13.20 3.23 -4.55
CA GLY A 60 13.90 2.52 -3.51
C GLY A 60 13.41 1.09 -3.33
N LYS A 61 14.06 0.39 -2.40
CA LYS A 61 13.73 -0.96 -1.95
C LYS A 61 14.01 -1.08 -0.45
N HIS A 62 13.25 -1.93 0.23
CA HIS A 62 13.53 -2.30 1.60
C HIS A 62 14.31 -3.63 1.65
N PRO A 63 15.11 -3.88 2.70
CA PRO A 63 15.77 -5.17 2.90
C PRO A 63 14.81 -6.36 3.07
N TRP A 64 13.54 -6.10 3.37
CA TRP A 64 12.49 -7.10 3.63
C TRP A 64 11.42 -7.16 2.54
N ASP A 65 11.65 -6.53 1.38
CA ASP A 65 10.74 -6.67 0.24
C ASP A 65 10.64 -8.15 -0.19
N THR A 66 9.49 -8.53 -0.73
CA THR A 66 9.24 -9.87 -1.28
C THR A 66 10.08 -10.11 -2.53
N GLU A 67 10.19 -11.37 -2.96
CA GLU A 67 10.92 -11.74 -4.18
C GLU A 67 10.41 -11.02 -5.44
N ASP A 68 9.11 -10.69 -5.49
CA ASP A 68 8.51 -9.93 -6.60
C ASP A 68 8.66 -8.41 -6.47
N GLY A 69 9.49 -7.94 -5.52
CA GLY A 69 9.80 -6.53 -5.31
C GLY A 69 8.69 -5.72 -4.65
N SER A 70 7.77 -6.38 -3.95
CA SER A 70 6.67 -5.72 -3.23
C SER A 70 7.01 -5.52 -1.75
N THR A 71 6.45 -4.49 -1.13
CA THR A 71 6.55 -4.30 0.32
C THR A 71 5.23 -4.67 0.98
N LEU A 72 5.28 -5.51 2.02
CA LEU A 72 4.12 -5.75 2.88
C LEU A 72 4.10 -4.73 4.03
N ALA A 73 2.95 -4.11 4.25
CA ALA A 73 2.74 -3.14 5.31
C ALA A 73 1.37 -3.35 5.96
N MET A 74 1.24 -3.07 7.25
CA MET A 74 0.02 -3.38 8.00
C MET A 74 -0.82 -2.15 8.32
N CYS A 75 -2.13 -2.36 8.41
CA CYS A 75 -3.06 -1.47 9.08
C CYS A 75 -2.61 -1.27 10.55
N PRO A 76 -2.62 -0.03 11.08
CA PRO A 76 -2.19 0.21 12.46
C PRO A 76 -3.21 -0.27 13.50
N ASP A 77 -4.44 -0.61 13.07
CA ASP A 77 -5.45 -1.19 13.94
C ASP A 77 -5.10 -2.65 14.28
N SER A 78 -4.65 -2.84 15.52
CA SER A 78 -4.23 -4.13 16.05
C SER A 78 -5.37 -5.15 16.18
N ASN A 79 -6.63 -4.73 16.12
CA ASN A 79 -7.79 -5.62 16.20
C ASN A 79 -8.17 -6.23 14.84
N VAL A 80 -7.83 -5.57 13.73
CA VAL A 80 -8.17 -6.05 12.37
C VAL A 80 -7.05 -6.91 11.80
N GLY A 81 -5.79 -6.45 11.89
CA GLY A 81 -4.65 -7.16 11.31
C GLY A 81 -4.72 -7.26 9.78
N LEU A 82 -5.13 -6.18 9.11
CA LEU A 82 -5.18 -6.11 7.66
C LEU A 82 -3.78 -5.80 7.09
N ILE A 83 -3.34 -6.59 6.11
CA ILE A 83 -2.06 -6.46 5.44
C ILE A 83 -2.27 -5.91 4.02
N PHE A 84 -1.50 -4.88 3.69
CA PHE A 84 -1.42 -4.29 2.36
C PHE A 84 -0.14 -4.75 1.67
N LYS A 85 -0.27 -5.16 0.41
CA LYS A 85 0.84 -5.36 -0.52
C LYS A 85 1.01 -4.10 -1.37
N LEU A 86 2.19 -3.50 -1.32
CA LEU A 86 2.58 -2.31 -2.07
C LEU A 86 3.49 -2.74 -3.21
N LYS A 87 3.10 -2.50 -4.45
CA LYS A 87 3.84 -2.96 -5.63
C LYS A 87 4.05 -1.82 -6.62
N LYS A 88 5.29 -1.62 -7.06
CA LYS A 88 5.58 -0.70 -8.18
C LYS A 88 4.90 -1.22 -9.43
N VAL A 89 4.23 -0.33 -10.15
CA VAL A 89 3.66 -0.63 -11.47
C VAL A 89 4.44 0.13 -12.53
N GLU A 90 4.62 -0.50 -13.69
CA GLU A 90 5.15 0.20 -14.85
C GLU A 90 4.11 1.23 -15.30
N ALA A 91 4.55 2.46 -15.57
CA ALA A 91 3.67 3.48 -16.14
C ALA A 91 3.40 3.10 -17.61
N GLU A 92 2.13 2.85 -17.95
CA GLU A 92 1.66 2.85 -19.35
C GLU A 92 1.88 4.22 -20.00
#